data_AF-A0A5J4RWS3-F1
#
_entry.id   AF-A0A5J4RWS3-F1
#
_cell.length_a   1.000
_cell.length_b   1.000
_cell.length_c   1.000
_cell.angle_alpha   90.00
_cell.angle_beta   90.00
_cell.angle_gamma   90.00
#
_symmetry.space_group_name_H-M   'P 1'
#
loop_
_entity.id
_entity.type
_entity.pdbx_description
1 polymer ?
#
loop_
_entity_poly.entity_id
_entity_poly.type
_entity_poly.pdbx_seq_one_letter_code
_entity_poly.pdbx_strand_id
1 'polypeptide(L)' 'MKQAQESKIPRLVKFAATLLAHKFGVFAWYDYHIATGKIEGINNKIKTMKRQAYGYRDQEFFELKILALHDKNYAFSG' A
#
# COMPACT_ATOMS: atom_id res chain seq x y z
N MET A 1 -8.86 -7.49 -23.42
CA MET A 1 -7.54 -7.67 -24.07
C MET A 1 -7.57 -7.35 -25.55
N LYS A 2 -8.38 -8.08 -26.34
CA LYS A 2 -8.55 -7.82 -27.78
C LYS A 2 -8.82 -6.34 -28.10
N GLN A 3 -9.83 -5.75 -27.47
CA GLN A 3 -10.17 -4.33 -27.68
C GLN A 3 -9.02 -3.35 -27.36
N ALA A 4 -8.23 -3.60 -26.31
CA ALA A 4 -7.10 -2.74 -25.95
C ALA A 4 -5.93 -2.88 -26.94
N GLN A 5 -5.65 -4.10 -27.40
CA GLN A 5 -4.64 -4.37 -28.43
C GLN A 5 -5.08 -3.84 -29.81
N GLU A 6 -6.35 -3.99 -30.15
CA GLU A 6 -6.98 -3.49 -31.37
C GLU A 6 -7.00 -1.95 -31.39
N SER A 7 -7.13 -1.28 -30.24
CA SER A 7 -7.09 0.17 -30.14
C SER A 7 -5.76 0.80 -30.60
N LYS A 8 -4.66 0.03 -30.63
CA LYS A 8 -3.29 0.48 -30.90
C LYS A 8 -2.79 1.67 -30.06
N ILE A 9 -3.52 2.05 -29.01
CA ILE A 9 -3.10 3.12 -28.10
C ILE A 9 -2.10 2.54 -27.10
N PRO A 10 -0.81 2.95 -27.11
CA PRO A 10 0.23 2.30 -26.32
C PRO A 10 -0.05 2.31 -24.81
N ARG A 11 -0.70 3.36 -24.30
CA ARG A 11 -1.10 3.46 -22.89
C ARG A 11 -2.14 2.41 -22.50
N LEU A 12 -3.13 2.15 -23.35
CA LEU A 12 -4.20 1.18 -23.07
C LEU A 12 -3.66 -0.25 -23.12
N VAL A 13 -2.78 -0.54 -24.08
CA VAL A 13 -2.10 -1.83 -24.15
C VAL A 13 -1.25 -2.07 -22.90
N LYS A 14 -0.47 -1.08 -22.47
CA LYS A 14 0.35 -1.17 -21.26
C LYS A 14 -0.51 -1.36 -20.00
N PHE A 15 -1.60 -0.61 -19.87
CA PHE A 15 -2.54 -0.75 -18.76
C PHE A 15 -3.16 -2.15 -18.70
N ALA A 16 -3.62 -2.67 -19.84
CA ALA A 16 -4.19 -4.01 -19.92
C ALA A 16 -3.16 -5.10 -19.56
N ALA A 17 -1.90 -4.93 -19.98
CA ALA A 17 -0.81 -5.82 -19.60
C ALA A 17 -0.52 -5.79 -18.08
N THR A 18 -0.52 -4.60 -17.47
CA THR A 18 -0.38 -4.44 -16.01
C THR A 18 -1.51 -5.14 -15.26
N LEU A 19 -2.76 -4.96 -15.69
CA LEU A 19 -3.91 -5.66 -15.07
C LEU A 19 -3.77 -7.19 -15.13
N LEU A 20 -3.27 -7.72 -16.25
CA LEU A 20 -3.06 -9.17 -16.38
C LEU A 20 -1.96 -9.68 -15.45
N ALA A 21 -0.85 -8.93 -15.33
CA ALA A 21 0.24 -9.29 -14.44
C ALA A 21 -0.22 -9.36 -12.98
N HIS A 22 -1.16 -8.50 -12.59
CA HIS A 22 -1.70 -8.44 -11.22
C HIS A 22 -3.06 -9.15 -11.04
N LYS A 23 -3.52 -9.93 -12.03
CA LYS A 23 -4.87 -10.56 -12.02
C LYS A 23 -5.15 -11.38 -10.75
N PHE A 24 -4.13 -12.06 -10.23
CA PHE A 24 -4.26 -12.91 -9.04
C PHE A 24 -4.62 -12.09 -7.80
N GLY A 25 -3.96 -10.94 -7.61
CA GLY A 25 -4.28 -10.05 -6.48
C GLY A 25 -5.66 -9.40 -6.62
N VAL A 26 -6.09 -9.11 -7.86
CA VAL A 26 -7.43 -8.59 -8.13
C VAL A 26 -8.51 -9.63 -7.82
N PHE A 27 -8.28 -10.90 -8.18
CA PHE A 27 -9.24 -11.96 -7.87
C PHE A 27 -9.25 -12.35 -6.39
N ALA A 28 -8.08 -12.37 -5.73
CA ALA A 28 -7.98 -12.69 -4.30
C ALA A 28 -8.80 -11.74 -3.40
N TRP A 29 -9.15 -10.54 -3.89
CA TRP A 29 -10.03 -9.62 -3.17
C TRP A 29 -11.46 -10.18 -3.00
N TYR A 30 -11.95 -10.99 -3.93
CA TYR A 30 -13.28 -11.61 -3.81
C TYR A 30 -13.32 -12.66 -2.69
N ASP A 31 -12.22 -13.37 -2.48
CA ASP A 31 -12.10 -14.34 -1.39
C ASP A 31 -11.82 -13.62 -0.05
N TYR A 32 -10.98 -12.58 -0.09
CA TYR A 32 -10.56 -11.80 1.07
C TYR A 32 -10.83 -10.32 0.85
N HIS A 33 -11.93 -9.81 1.42
CA HIS A 33 -12.36 -8.42 1.33
C HIS A 33 -11.50 -7.47 2.19
N ILE A 34 -10.19 -7.45 1.93
CA ILE A 34 -9.26 -6.56 2.61
C ILE A 34 -9.44 -5.16 2.02
N ALA A 35 -9.92 -4.23 2.83
CA ALA A 35 -10.03 -2.83 2.45
C ALA A 35 -8.64 -2.20 2.34
N THR A 36 -8.30 -1.70 1.15
CA THR A 36 -7.05 -0.96 0.87
C THR A 36 -6.89 0.28 1.76
N GLY A 37 -7.98 0.92 2.18
CA GLY A 37 -7.94 2.12 3.02
C GLY A 37 -7.24 1.91 4.37
N LYS A 38 -7.35 0.73 4.99
CA LYS A 38 -6.62 0.43 6.25
C LYS A 38 -5.10 0.37 6.00
N ILE A 39 -4.70 -0.31 4.93
CA ILE A 39 -3.28 -0.44 4.53
C ILE A 39 -2.71 0.94 4.14
N GLU A 40 -3.47 1.74 3.41
CA GLU A 40 -3.09 3.10 3.05
C GLU A 40 -2.94 4.01 4.27
N GLY A 41 -3.85 3.90 5.25
CA GLY A 41 -3.75 4.61 6.53
C GLY A 41 -2.47 4.25 7.29
N ILE A 42 -2.11 2.97 7.34
CA ILE A 42 -0.85 2.51 7.94
C ILE A 42 0.35 3.12 7.20
N ASN A 43 0.36 3.06 5.86
CA ASN A 43 1.45 3.64 5.05
C ASN A 43 1.60 5.15 5.28
N ASN A 44 0.50 5.89 5.39
CA ASN A 44 0.51 7.31 5.70
C ASN A 44 1.07 7.60 7.10
N LYS A 45 0.74 6.76 8.09
CA LYS A 45 1.27 6.89 9.46
C LYS A 45 2.77 6.61 9.51
N ILE A 46 3.26 5.58 8.81
CA ILE A 46 4.69 5.28 8.68
C ILE A 46 5.43 6.45 8.00
N LYS A 47 4.89 6.97 6.89
CA LYS A 47 5.46 8.12 6.19
C LYS A 47 5.54 9.36 7.09
N THR A 48 4.50 9.60 7.88
CA THR A 48 4.47 10.70 8.87
C THR A 48 5.51 10.52 9.96
N MET A 49 5.64 9.31 10.54
CA MET A 49 6.66 9.03 11.56
C MET A 49 8.08 9.26 11.03
N LYS A 50 8.38 8.78 9.81
CA LYS A 50 9.68 9.00 9.18
C LYS A 50 9.98 10.49 8.97
N ARG A 51 8.96 11.28 8.62
CA ARG A 51 9.06 12.75 8.48
C ARG A 51 9.31 13.43 9.83
N GLN A 52 8.58 13.04 10.89
CA GLN A 52 8.75 13.59 12.23
C GLN A 52 10.14 13.31 12.82
N ALA A 53 10.72 12.14 12.52
CA ALA A 53 12.05 11.77 12.96
C ALA A 53 13.18 12.42 12.15
N TYR A 54 12.87 13.15 11.07
CA TYR A 54 13.86 13.61 10.08
C TYR A 54 14.74 12.47 9.54
N GLY A 55 14.14 11.28 9.41
CA GLY A 55 14.83 10.05 9.05
C GLY A 55 15.37 9.28 10.27
N TYR A 56 15.22 7.97 10.24
CA TYR A 56 15.83 7.07 11.21
C TYR A 56 17.22 6.66 10.71
N ARG A 57 18.23 6.72 11.59
CA ARG A 57 19.59 6.25 11.28
C ARG A 57 19.72 4.73 11.44
N ASP A 58 18.96 4.20 12.39
CA ASP A 58 18.90 2.78 12.71
C ASP A 58 17.61 2.19 12.12
N GLN A 59 17.79 1.22 11.24
CA GLN A 59 16.71 0.54 10.54
C GLN A 59 15.99 -0.48 11.45
N GLU A 60 16.70 -1.16 12.35
CA GLU A 60 16.11 -2.10 13.30
C GLU A 60 15.17 -1.35 14.26
N PHE A 61 15.62 -0.17 14.73
CA PHE A 61 14.79 0.70 15.55
C PHE A 61 13.53 1.19 14.82
N PHE A 62 13.62 1.45 13.52
CA PHE A 62 12.47 1.84 12.71
C PHE A 62 11.46 0.70 12.55
N GLU A 63 11.93 -0.52 12.36
CA GLU A 63 11.10 -1.73 12.27
C GLU A 63 10.37 -1.99 13.59
N LEU A 64 11.06 -1.89 14.71
CA LEU A 64 10.46 -1.98 16.05
C LEU A 64 9.38 -0.91 16.26
N LYS A 65 9.60 0.33 15.79
CA LYS A 65 8.59 1.41 15.82
C LYS A 65 7.35 1.11 14.97
N ILE A 66 7.51 0.43 13.83
CA ILE A 66 6.39 0.01 12.97
C ILE A 66 5.59 -1.12 13.64
N LEU A 67 6.27 -2.10 14.25
CA LEU A 67 5.59 -3.19 14.95
C LEU A 67 4.81 -2.66 16.18
N ALA A 68 5.42 -1.76 16.94
CA ALA A 68 4.78 -1.10 18.09
C ALA A 68 3.64 -0.14 17.70
N LEU A 69 3.35 0.06 16.40
CA LEU A 69 2.28 0.94 15.93
C LEU A 69 0.89 0.40 16.28
N HIS A 70 0.78 -0.93 16.40
CA HIS A 70 -0.42 -1.64 16.84
C HIS A 70 -0.71 -1.45 18.34
N ASP A 71 0.33 -1.33 19.16
CA ASP A 71 0.23 -1.27 20.62
C ASP A 71 0.06 0.15 21.18
N LYS A 72 -0.08 1.15 20.29
CA LYS A 72 -0.36 2.53 20.70
C LYS A 72 -1.81 2.63 21.16
N ASN A 73 -2.05 2.25 22.42
CA ASN A 73 -3.16 2.74 23.20
C ASN A 73 -3.10 4.27 23.16
N TYR A 74 -4.19 4.90 22.72
CA TYR A 74 -4.35 6.35 22.78
C TYR A 74 -4.30 6.75 24.25
N ALA A 75 -3.11 7.04 24.76
CA ALA A 75 -2.94 7.76 26.01
C ALA A 75 -3.61 9.12 25.79
N PHE A 76 -4.66 9.32 26.58
CA PHE A 76 -5.61 10.41 26.56
C PHE A 76 -4.97 11.77 26.25
N SER A 77 -5.68 12.52 25.40
CA SER A 77 -5.56 13.95 25.17
C SER A 77 -5.38 14.75 26.47
N GLY A 78 -4.35 15.59 26.50
CA GLY A 78 -4.26 16.80 27.32
C GLY A 78 -4.27 18.00 26.39
#